data_AF-A0A1C5N9X4-F1
#
_entry.id   AF-A0A1C5N9X4-F1
#
_cell.length_a   1.000
_cell.length_b   1.000
_cell.length_c   1.000
_cell.angle_alpha   90.00
_cell.angle_beta   90.00
_cell.angle_gamma   90.00
#
_symmetry.space_group_name_H-M   'P 1'
#
loop_
_entity.id
_entity.type
_entity.pdbx_description
1 polymer ?
#
loop_
_entity_poly.entity_id
_entity_poly.type
_entity_poly.pdbx_seq_one_letter_code
_entity_poly.pdbx_strand_id
1 'polypeptide(L)'
;MNTEMLYELYEITKKNDAPDLATVGMPMLLKKHPEITHEEAKEIREFTGRHGPELAAAFPDKEAFEAAVATGVAEDEAAKEEAEKEQ
;
A
#
# COMPACT_ATOMS: atom_id res chain seq x y z
N MET A 1 9.35 -2.45 1.80
CA MET A 1 7.97 -2.65 1.34
C MET A 1 7.98 -3.37 -0.02
N ASN A 2 7.17 -4.41 -0.21
CA ASN A 2 7.10 -5.15 -1.47
C ASN A 2 6.00 -4.60 -2.40
N THR A 3 6.41 -3.95 -3.49
CA THR A 3 5.51 -3.31 -4.48
C THR A 3 4.55 -4.31 -5.14
N GLU A 4 5.01 -5.53 -5.39
CA GLU A 4 4.19 -6.60 -5.99
C GLU A 4 2.99 -6.96 -5.11
N MET A 5 3.15 -6.99 -3.79
CA MET A 5 2.06 -7.31 -2.86
C MET A 5 1.00 -6.21 -2.79
N LEU A 6 1.43 -4.94 -2.87
CA LEU A 6 0.52 -3.80 -2.97
C LEU A 6 -0.27 -3.82 -4.27
N TYR A 7 0.38 -4.13 -5.39
CA TYR A 7 -0.31 -4.25 -6.67
C TYR A 7 -1.34 -5.39 -6.62
N GLU A 8 -0.97 -6.53 -6.04
CA GLU A 8 -1.86 -7.69 -5.89
C GLU A 8 -3.04 -7.38 -4.95
N LEU A 9 -2.81 -6.61 -3.87
CA LEU A 9 -3.84 -6.11 -2.97
C LEU A 9 -4.89 -5.27 -3.73
N TYR A 10 -4.44 -4.33 -4.56
CA TYR A 10 -5.29 -3.48 -5.39
C TYR A 10 -6.03 -4.28 -6.46
N GLU A 11 -5.37 -5.27 -7.06
CA GLU A 11 -5.99 -6.17 -8.03
C GLU A 11 -7.10 -7.00 -7.37
N ILE A 12 -6.87 -7.53 -6.17
CA ILE A 12 -7.85 -8.28 -5.39
C ILE A 12 -9.03 -7.37 -5.00
N THR A 13 -8.78 -6.14 -4.54
CA THR A 13 -9.87 -5.23 -4.16
C THR A 13 -10.72 -4.82 -5.36
N LYS A 14 -10.09 -4.46 -6.49
CA LYS A 14 -10.82 -4.10 -7.71
C LYS A 14 -11.60 -5.28 -8.28
N LYS A 15 -11.04 -6.50 -8.24
CA LYS A 15 -11.77 -7.72 -8.62
C LYS A 15 -12.98 -8.00 -7.73
N ASN A 16 -12.95 -7.60 -6.47
CA ASN A 16 -14.05 -7.79 -5.52
C ASN A 16 -15.02 -6.59 -5.48
N ASP A 17 -14.83 -5.56 -6.31
CA ASP A 17 -15.61 -4.30 -6.31
C ASP A 17 -15.73 -3.69 -4.89
N ALA A 18 -14.72 -3.94 -4.05
CA ALA A 18 -14.74 -3.57 -2.66
C ALA A 18 -14.12 -2.17 -2.51
N PRO A 19 -14.85 -1.18 -1.97
CA PRO A 19 -14.33 0.18 -1.80
C PRO A 19 -13.22 0.28 -0.74
N ASP A 20 -12.90 -0.81 -0.04
CA ASP A 20 -12.15 -0.78 1.22
C ASP A 20 -10.96 -1.75 1.19
N LEU A 21 -9.81 -1.24 0.73
CA LEU A 21 -8.51 -1.91 0.73
C LEU A 21 -8.11 -2.45 2.10
N ALA A 22 -8.38 -1.68 3.15
CA ALA A 22 -8.06 -2.05 4.51
C ALA A 22 -8.98 -3.16 5.05
N THR A 23 -10.23 -3.24 4.59
CA THR A 23 -11.25 -4.11 5.18
C THR A 23 -11.48 -5.42 4.41
N VAL A 24 -11.32 -5.41 3.08
CA VAL A 24 -11.49 -6.60 2.23
C VAL A 24 -10.19 -7.02 1.57
N GLY A 25 -9.40 -6.06 1.08
CA GLY A 25 -8.13 -6.34 0.42
C GLY A 25 -7.15 -7.05 1.34
N MET A 26 -6.86 -6.42 2.48
CA MET A 26 -5.81 -6.88 3.40
C MET A 26 -6.05 -8.28 3.99
N PRO A 27 -7.25 -8.62 4.50
CA PRO A 27 -7.51 -9.99 4.97
C PRO A 27 -7.49 -11.02 3.83
N MET A 28 -7.88 -10.67 2.60
CA MET A 28 -7.74 -11.57 1.45
C MET A 28 -6.27 -11.80 1.07
N LEU A 29 -5.45 -10.74 1.09
CA LEU A 29 -4.02 -10.83 0.83
C LEU A 29 -3.33 -11.70 1.88
N LEU A 30 -3.59 -11.46 3.17
CA LEU A 30 -3.07 -12.26 4.29
C LEU A 30 -3.49 -13.73 4.22
N LYS A 31 -4.70 -14.00 3.72
CA LYS A 31 -5.18 -15.37 3.51
C LYS A 31 -4.44 -16.08 2.36
N LYS A 32 -4.00 -15.33 1.35
CA LYS A 32 -3.29 -15.84 0.18
C LYS A 32 -1.78 -15.93 0.43
N HIS A 33 -1.25 -15.01 1.22
CA HIS A 33 0.15 -14.86 1.62
C HIS A 33 0.24 -14.84 3.16
N PRO A 34 0.11 -16.00 3.82
CA PRO A 34 0.24 -16.11 5.28
C PRO A 34 1.66 -15.84 5.77
N GLU A 35 2.63 -15.71 4.86
CA GLU A 35 4.00 -15.28 5.12
C GLU A 35 4.12 -13.79 5.47
N ILE A 36 3.12 -12.97 5.12
CA ILE A 36 3.09 -11.56 5.49
C ILE A 36 2.97 -11.45 7.00
N THR A 37 3.96 -10.84 7.61
CA THR A 37 3.96 -10.59 9.05
C THR A 37 2.95 -9.50 9.41
N HIS A 38 2.53 -9.47 10.67
CA HIS A 38 1.59 -8.46 11.15
C HIS A 38 2.17 -7.03 11.03
N GLU A 39 3.49 -6.89 11.11
CA GLU A 39 4.21 -5.63 10.89
C GLU A 39 4.13 -5.19 9.43
N GLU A 40 4.43 -6.06 8.47
CA GLU A 40 4.28 -5.72 7.04
C GLU A 40 2.83 -5.38 6.68
N ALA A 41 1.86 -6.12 7.22
CA ALA A 41 0.45 -5.83 7.01
C ALA A 41 0.07 -4.44 7.55
N LYS A 42 0.65 -4.05 8.70
CA LYS A 42 0.45 -2.74 9.31
C LYS A 42 1.10 -1.64 8.47
N GLU A 43 2.34 -1.82 8.03
CA GLU A 43 3.01 -0.87 7.13
C GLU A 43 2.22 -0.65 5.85
N ILE A 44 1.78 -1.72 5.18
CA ILE A 44 0.97 -1.60 3.96
C ILE A 44 -0.34 -0.86 4.24
N ARG A 45 -0.99 -1.11 5.38
CA ARG A 45 -2.23 -0.43 5.77
C ARG A 45 -2.02 1.06 6.06
N GLU A 46 -0.94 1.42 6.75
CA GLU A 46 -0.59 2.82 7.00
C GLU A 46 -0.25 3.54 5.70
N PHE A 47 0.54 2.89 4.84
CA PHE A 47 0.92 3.39 3.53
C PHE A 47 -0.28 3.61 2.61
N THR A 48 -1.14 2.60 2.47
CA THR A 48 -2.39 2.71 1.69
C THR A 48 -3.39 3.65 2.34
N GLY A 49 -3.32 3.90 3.65
CA GLY A 49 -4.12 4.93 4.31
C GLY A 49 -3.66 6.35 3.92
N ARG A 50 -2.35 6.60 3.83
CA ARG A 50 -1.77 7.90 3.46
C ARG A 50 -1.83 8.15 1.94
N HIS A 51 -1.36 7.18 1.15
CA HIS A 51 -1.23 7.28 -0.30
C HIS A 51 -2.35 6.56 -1.07
N GLY A 52 -3.37 6.06 -0.38
CA GLY A 52 -4.52 5.38 -0.98
C GLY A 52 -5.17 6.10 -2.17
N PRO A 53 -5.40 7.43 -2.11
CA PRO A 53 -5.98 8.16 -3.24
C PRO A 53 -5.10 8.14 -4.49
N GLU A 54 -3.79 8.32 -4.33
CA GLU A 54 -2.81 8.35 -5.43
C GLU A 54 -2.63 6.97 -6.05
N LEU A 55 -2.50 5.94 -5.20
CA LEU A 55 -2.41 4.55 -5.62
C LEU A 55 -3.69 4.09 -6.34
N ALA A 56 -4.87 4.49 -5.86
CA ALA A 56 -6.14 4.19 -6.51
C ALA A 56 -6.30 4.92 -7.85
N ALA A 57 -5.81 6.15 -7.97
CA ALA A 57 -5.81 6.91 -9.22
C ALA A 57 -4.82 6.35 -10.25
N ALA A 58 -3.68 5.85 -9.79
CA ALA A 58 -2.70 5.19 -10.62
C ALA A 58 -3.18 3.81 -11.11
N PHE A 59 -4.03 3.11 -10.35
CA PHE A 59 -4.54 1.79 -10.72
C PHE A 59 -5.66 1.86 -11.79
N PRO A 60 -5.60 1.07 -12.89
CA PRO A 60 -4.87 -0.20 -13.05
C PRO A 60 -3.51 -0.10 -13.75
N ASP A 61 -3.01 1.11 -13.98
CA ASP A 61 -1.79 1.33 -14.74
C ASP A 61 -0.57 0.94 -13.91
N LYS A 62 0.14 -0.12 -14.32
CA LYS A 62 1.18 -0.74 -13.51
C LYS A 62 2.39 0.18 -13.34
N GLU A 63 2.82 0.85 -14.42
CA GLU A 63 3.92 1.82 -14.37
C GLU A 63 3.58 3.01 -13.48
N ALA A 64 2.37 3.57 -13.60
CA ALA A 64 1.94 4.67 -12.74
C ALA A 64 1.83 4.24 -11.28
N PHE A 65 1.38 3.00 -11.02
CA PHE A 65 1.25 2.47 -9.67
C PHE A 65 2.63 2.23 -9.02
N GLU A 66 3.58 1.66 -9.76
CA GLU A 66 4.95 1.50 -9.28
C GLU A 66 5.60 2.85 -8.98
N ALA A 67 5.36 3.86 -9.84
CA ALA A 67 5.81 5.22 -9.60
C ALA A 67 5.15 5.85 -8.35
N ALA A 68 3.85 5.72 -8.17
CA ALA A 68 3.12 6.22 -7.00
C ALA A 68 3.58 5.54 -5.70
N VAL A 69 3.85 4.22 -5.73
CA VAL A 69 4.45 3.51 -4.59
C VAL A 69 5.85 4.03 -4.30
N ALA A 70 6.70 4.20 -5.31
CA ALA A 70 8.05 4.73 -5.12
C ALA A 70 8.04 6.16 -4.56
N THR A 71 7.16 7.02 -5.06
CA THR A 71 6.94 8.37 -4.54
C THR A 71 6.48 8.34 -3.10
N GLY A 72 5.44 7.56 -2.78
CA GLY A 72 4.96 7.48 -1.41
C GLY A 72 6.01 6.92 -0.44
N VAL A 73 6.82 5.95 -0.86
CA VAL A 73 7.91 5.40 -0.01
C VAL A 73 8.96 6.48 0.25
N ALA A 74 9.33 7.26 -0.76
CA ALA A 74 10.26 8.37 -0.61
C ALA A 74 9.69 9.48 0.29
N GLU A 75 8.40 9.79 0.17
CA GLU A 75 7.73 10.74 1.05
C GLU A 75 7.65 10.24 2.50
N ASP A 76 7.39 8.95 2.72
CA ASP A 76 7.35 8.39 4.07
C ASP A 76 8.72 8.39 4.76
N GLU A 77 9.78 8.10 3.98
CA GLU A 77 11.16 8.16 4.44
C GLU A 77 11.57 9.61 4.75
N ALA A 78 11.21 10.56 3.87
CA ALA A 78 11.45 11.98 4.09
C ALA A 78 10.68 12.51 5.31
N ALA A 79 9.40 12.12 5.48
CA ALA A 79 8.59 12.49 6.62
C ALA A 79 9.14 11.91 7.93
N LYS A 80 9.68 10.69 7.92
CA LYS A 80 10.41 10.13 9.07
C LYS A 80 11.68 10.92 9.38
N GLU A 81 12.47 11.30 8.38
CA GLU A 81 13.69 12.06 8.59
C GLU A 81 13.41 13.49 9.11
N GLU A 82 12.35 14.13 8.61
CA GLU A 82 11.91 15.45 9.07
C GLU A 82 11.39 15.39 10.51
N ALA A 83 10.60 14.36 10.84
CA ALA A 83 10.12 14.13 12.20
C ALA A 83 11.25 13.81 13.21
N GLU A 84 12.39 13.28 12.76
CA GLU A 84 13.57 13.02 13.60
C GLU A 84 14.46 14.27 13.76
N LYS A 85 14.46 15.18 12.78
CA LYS A 85 15.22 16.46 12.84
C LYS A 85 14.60 17.52 13.74
N GLU A 86 13.30 17.43 14.03
CA GLU A 86 12.59 18.38 14.90
C GLU A 86 12.53 17.95 16.39
N GLN A 87 13.16 16.83 16.79
CA GLN A 87 13.26 16.40 18.19
C GLN A 87 14.51 16.87 18.94
#